data_AF-A0A9D5B1G3-F1
#
_entry.id   AF-A0A9D5B1G3-F1
#
_cell.length_a   1.000
_cell.length_b   1.000
_cell.length_c   1.000
_cell.angle_alpha   90.00
_cell.angle_beta   90.00
_cell.angle_gamma   90.00
#
_symmetry.space_group_name_H-M   'P 1'
#
loop_
_entity.id
_entity.type
_entity.pdbx_description
1 polymer ?
#
loop_
_entity_poly.entity_id
_entity_poly.type
_entity_poly.pdbx_seq_one_letter_code
_entity_poly.pdbx_strand_id
1 'polypeptide(L)'
;MDFYWGWILDPVFYGDYPTIMKEYVGNRLPKFTKKEKYMLKGSTDFVGINYYTSRFARHESNRTKIMYDNYDALAVSEGIASSKISNPLKDEHRIAYVAAHLNATKAAIDDGVNVQGYFLWAAFDTFEFQAGYSGNWGLYHIDFNDTLKRIPTDAAKWYTKYLTSDLRH
;
A
#
# COMPACT_ATOMS: atom_id res chain seq x y z
N MET A 1 12.62 -1.57 -10.10
CA MET A 1 11.86 -1.02 -8.96
C MET A 1 11.82 0.51 -8.99
N ASP A 2 12.83 1.13 -9.59
CA ASP A 2 13.16 2.55 -9.62
C ASP A 2 11.98 3.45 -10.01
N PHE A 3 11.24 3.09 -11.07
CA PHE A 3 10.07 3.82 -11.54
C PHE A 3 8.82 3.73 -10.65
N TYR A 4 8.83 2.91 -9.60
CA TYR A 4 7.75 2.82 -8.60
C TYR A 4 8.25 3.39 -7.26
N TRP A 5 9.37 2.85 -6.76
CA TRP A 5 9.89 3.12 -5.43
C TRP A 5 10.96 4.22 -5.46
N GLY A 6 11.96 4.06 -6.31
CA GLY A 6 13.10 4.97 -6.40
C GLY A 6 12.73 6.39 -6.81
N TRP A 7 11.64 6.60 -7.57
CA TRP A 7 11.15 7.95 -7.91
C TRP A 7 10.95 8.77 -6.63
N ILE A 8 10.30 8.22 -5.61
CA ILE A 8 10.02 8.94 -4.37
C ILE A 8 11.13 8.75 -3.33
N LEU A 9 11.69 7.54 -3.23
CA LEU A 9 12.65 7.18 -2.17
C LEU A 9 14.09 7.68 -2.43
N ASP A 10 14.60 7.64 -3.66
CA ASP A 10 15.98 8.08 -3.92
C ASP A 10 16.17 9.60 -3.66
N PRO A 11 15.21 10.48 -4.01
CA PRO A 11 15.30 11.89 -3.62
C PRO A 11 15.39 12.11 -2.12
N VAL A 12 14.60 11.40 -1.30
CA VAL A 12 14.62 11.61 0.16
C VAL A 12 15.82 10.96 0.86
N PHE A 13 16.40 9.88 0.32
CA PHE A 13 17.59 9.25 0.92
C PHE A 13 18.91 9.78 0.36
N TYR A 14 18.97 10.10 -0.93
CA TYR A 14 20.21 10.44 -1.64
C TYR A 14 20.23 11.86 -2.21
N GLY A 15 19.09 12.56 -2.25
CA GLY A 15 18.97 13.92 -2.76
C GLY A 15 18.83 14.02 -4.28
N ASP A 16 18.58 12.94 -5.00
CA ASP A 16 18.40 12.96 -6.47
C ASP A 16 17.55 11.78 -6.95
N TYR A 17 17.00 11.87 -8.16
CA TYR A 17 16.28 10.74 -8.77
C TYR A 17 17.21 9.58 -9.16
N PRO A 18 16.68 8.34 -9.31
CA PRO A 18 17.45 7.21 -9.82
C PRO A 18 18.08 7.52 -11.18
N THR A 19 19.30 7.03 -11.42
CA THR A 19 20.03 7.28 -12.67
C THR A 19 19.25 6.84 -13.90
N ILE A 20 18.65 5.63 -13.85
CA ILE A 20 17.85 5.09 -14.96
C ILE A 20 16.65 5.98 -15.31
N MET A 21 16.03 6.63 -14.31
CA MET A 21 14.90 7.53 -14.53
C MET A 21 15.34 8.80 -15.24
N LYS A 22 16.47 9.39 -14.83
CA LYS A 22 17.04 10.58 -15.49
C LYS A 22 17.38 10.30 -16.96
N GLU A 23 17.90 9.12 -17.26
CA GLU A 23 18.21 8.68 -18.62
C GLU A 23 16.97 8.40 -19.48
N TYR A 24 15.99 7.66 -18.96
CA TYR A 24 14.80 7.24 -19.72
C TYR A 24 13.73 8.35 -19.85
N VAL A 25 13.60 9.23 -18.85
CA VAL A 25 12.61 10.32 -18.86
C VAL A 25 13.19 11.57 -19.52
N GLY A 26 14.50 11.82 -19.37
CA GLY A 26 15.21 12.94 -19.96
C GLY A 26 14.62 14.28 -19.54
N ASN A 27 14.46 15.19 -20.50
CA ASN A 27 14.00 16.57 -20.26
C ASN A 27 12.57 16.69 -19.71
N ARG A 28 11.78 15.60 -19.67
CA ARG A 28 10.46 15.58 -19.01
C ARG A 28 10.55 15.45 -17.48
N LEU A 29 11.72 15.10 -16.94
CA LEU A 29 11.98 15.05 -15.50
C LEU A 29 12.69 16.35 -15.08
N PRO A 30 12.06 17.23 -14.28
CA PRO A 30 12.71 18.41 -13.76
C PRO A 30 13.97 18.05 -12.96
N LYS A 31 15.03 18.87 -13.06
CA LYS A 31 16.29 18.63 -12.35
C LYS A 31 16.32 19.43 -11.07
N PHE A 32 16.58 18.77 -9.94
CA PHE A 32 16.83 19.46 -8.67
C PHE A 32 18.09 20.32 -8.75
N THR A 33 17.98 21.58 -8.33
CA THR A 33 19.09 22.47 -8.01
C THR A 33 19.88 21.95 -6.81
N LYS A 34 21.12 22.40 -6.63
CA LYS A 34 21.96 22.01 -5.48
C LYS A 34 21.28 22.24 -4.13
N LYS A 35 20.47 23.31 -4.01
CA LYS A 35 19.71 23.63 -2.78
C LYS A 35 18.59 22.60 -2.54
N GLU A 36 17.82 22.25 -3.57
CA GLU A 36 16.75 21.25 -3.45
C GLU A 36 17.30 19.87 -3.11
N LYS A 37 18.41 19.45 -3.74
CA LYS A 37 19.09 18.18 -3.38
C LYS A 37 19.49 18.12 -1.91
N TYR A 38 19.97 19.23 -1.36
CA TYR A 38 20.31 19.35 0.05
C TYR A 38 19.07 19.33 0.97
N MET A 39 17.97 19.97 0.57
CA MET A 39 16.73 19.98 1.35
C MET A 39 16.00 18.64 1.35
N LEU A 40 16.14 17.83 0.30
CA LEU A 40 15.52 16.51 0.18
C LEU A 40 16.31 15.41 0.89
N LYS A 41 17.65 15.46 0.84
CA LYS A 41 18.48 14.39 1.40
C LYS A 41 18.34 14.32 2.93
N GLY A 42 17.80 13.22 3.43
CA GLY A 42 17.51 13.00 4.86
C GLY A 42 16.27 13.72 5.36
N SER A 43 15.35 14.14 4.48
CA SER A 43 14.14 14.89 4.85
C SER A 43 12.99 14.01 5.38
N THR A 44 13.29 12.85 5.94
CA THR A 44 12.31 11.83 6.34
C THR A 44 12.81 11.03 7.54
N ASP A 45 12.00 10.99 8.60
CA ASP A 45 12.29 10.23 9.83
C ASP A 45 11.71 8.80 9.78
N PHE A 46 10.63 8.62 9.00
CA PHE A 46 9.91 7.38 8.75
C PHE A 46 9.21 7.47 7.39
N VAL A 47 8.79 6.33 6.84
CA VAL A 47 8.32 6.20 5.45
C VAL A 47 6.95 5.44 5.44
N GLY A 48 6.16 5.36 4.34
CA GLY A 48 4.74 4.85 4.32
C GLY A 48 4.26 4.06 3.06
N ILE A 49 4.28 2.71 3.12
CA ILE A 49 4.17 1.67 2.06
C ILE A 49 2.68 1.43 1.99
N ASN A 50 2.08 1.56 0.82
CA ASN A 50 0.78 0.99 0.62
C ASN A 50 0.97 -0.26 -0.26
N TYR A 51 1.21 -1.41 0.36
CA TYR A 51 1.57 -2.65 -0.32
C TYR A 51 0.32 -3.52 -0.49
N TYR A 52 -0.25 -3.49 -1.69
CA TYR A 52 -1.46 -4.25 -1.96
C TYR A 52 -1.20 -5.60 -2.63
N THR A 53 -0.11 -5.69 -3.40
CA THR A 53 0.21 -6.86 -4.23
C THR A 53 1.62 -6.78 -4.83
N SER A 54 2.15 -7.92 -5.27
CA SER A 54 3.35 -8.01 -6.12
C SER A 54 2.99 -8.24 -7.59
N ARG A 55 3.86 -7.78 -8.50
CA ARG A 55 3.70 -7.98 -9.95
C ARG A 55 4.93 -8.66 -10.55
N PHE A 56 4.71 -9.52 -11.54
CA PHE A 56 5.79 -10.09 -12.36
C PHE A 56 6.31 -9.05 -13.36
N ALA A 57 7.62 -8.86 -13.41
CA ALA A 57 8.28 -8.03 -14.40
C ALA A 57 8.71 -8.88 -15.61
N ARG A 58 8.44 -8.39 -16.83
CA ARG A 58 8.96 -8.97 -18.08
C ARG A 58 9.81 -7.91 -18.79
N HIS A 59 10.98 -8.29 -19.28
CA HIS A 59 11.76 -7.43 -20.15
C HIS A 59 11.01 -7.21 -21.48
N GLU A 60 10.91 -5.96 -21.92
CA GLU A 60 10.30 -5.59 -23.20
C GLU A 60 11.35 -4.87 -24.05
N SER A 61 11.76 -5.51 -25.15
CA SER A 61 12.78 -4.98 -26.07
C SER A 61 12.21 -3.92 -27.01
N ASN A 62 10.91 -3.95 -27.31
CA ASN A 62 10.28 -3.00 -28.23
C ASN A 62 9.71 -1.79 -27.48
N ARG A 63 10.47 -0.68 -27.48
CA ARG A 63 10.15 0.56 -26.77
C ARG A 63 8.99 1.36 -27.41
N THR A 64 7.74 0.93 -27.20
CA THR A 64 6.55 1.76 -27.49
C THR A 64 5.58 1.81 -26.31
N LYS A 65 5.60 2.96 -25.62
CA LYS A 65 4.79 3.37 -24.45
C LYS A 65 5.08 2.64 -23.14
N ILE A 66 5.66 3.38 -22.20
CA ILE A 66 5.54 3.09 -20.77
C ILE A 66 4.07 3.34 -20.41
N MET A 67 3.35 2.29 -20.01
CA MET A 67 2.02 2.42 -19.44
C MET A 67 2.14 2.89 -17.98
N TYR A 68 1.22 3.75 -17.54
CA TYR A 68 1.14 4.20 -16.17
C TYR A 68 0.73 3.06 -15.24
N ASP A 69 1.41 2.94 -14.11
CA ASP A 69 0.98 2.16 -12.94
C ASP A 69 1.40 2.90 -11.67
N ASN A 70 0.61 2.72 -10.60
CA ASN A 70 0.58 3.62 -9.45
C ASN A 70 1.73 3.44 -8.43
N TYR A 71 1.94 4.49 -7.63
CA TYR A 71 2.94 4.64 -6.55
C TYR A 71 2.39 4.22 -5.18
N ASP A 72 3.28 4.01 -4.19
CA ASP A 72 3.16 4.33 -2.73
C ASP A 72 4.36 3.73 -1.94
N ALA A 73 4.88 4.32 -0.83
CA ALA A 73 6.16 3.84 -0.22
C ALA A 73 6.58 4.12 1.27
N LEU A 74 6.94 2.99 1.97
CA LEU A 74 7.73 2.49 3.18
C LEU A 74 7.34 2.40 4.72
N ALA A 75 6.09 2.00 5.06
CA ALA A 75 5.51 1.36 6.29
C ALA A 75 3.98 1.07 6.08
N VAL A 76 3.44 -0.09 6.47
CA VAL A 76 2.43 -0.86 5.69
C VAL A 76 0.94 -0.46 5.81
N SER A 77 0.27 -0.19 4.66
CA SER A 77 -1.20 -0.04 4.46
C SER A 77 -1.70 -0.91 3.31
N GLU A 78 -2.67 -1.78 3.57
CA GLU A 78 -3.09 -2.82 2.60
C GLU A 78 -4.58 -3.11 2.67
N GLY A 79 -5.17 -3.61 1.58
CA GLY A 79 -6.61 -3.77 1.46
C GLY A 79 -7.02 -4.47 0.18
N ILE A 80 -8.02 -5.35 0.26
CA ILE A 80 -8.54 -6.07 -0.90
C ILE A 80 -10.00 -5.70 -1.17
N ALA A 81 -10.27 -5.25 -2.39
CA ALA A 81 -11.60 -5.05 -2.94
C ALA A 81 -12.30 -6.40 -3.10
N SER A 82 -13.33 -6.63 -2.31
CA SER A 82 -14.13 -7.87 -2.40
C SER A 82 -15.24 -7.74 -3.44
N SER A 83 -14.83 -7.44 -4.68
CA SER A 83 -15.70 -7.08 -5.82
C SER A 83 -16.60 -8.23 -6.35
N LYS A 84 -16.51 -9.44 -5.77
CA LYS A 84 -17.30 -10.62 -6.15
C LYS A 84 -17.82 -11.44 -4.96
N ILE A 85 -17.87 -10.89 -3.76
CA ILE A 85 -18.39 -11.62 -2.59
C ILE A 85 -19.91 -11.41 -2.47
N SER A 86 -20.66 -12.50 -2.33
CA SER A 86 -22.12 -12.49 -2.24
C SER A 86 -22.68 -11.90 -0.94
N ASN A 87 -21.85 -11.82 0.11
CA ASN A 87 -22.18 -11.17 1.38
C ASN A 87 -20.95 -10.46 1.96
N PRO A 88 -20.89 -9.12 1.99
CA PRO A 88 -19.72 -8.38 2.47
C PRO A 88 -19.44 -8.58 3.97
N LEU A 89 -20.41 -9.07 4.74
CA LEU A 89 -20.22 -9.38 6.17
C LEU A 89 -19.42 -10.67 6.39
N LYS A 90 -19.36 -11.58 5.40
CA LYS A 90 -18.71 -12.90 5.47
C LYS A 90 -17.47 -12.98 4.57
N ASP A 91 -16.57 -12.03 4.76
CA ASP A 91 -15.39 -11.87 3.92
C ASP A 91 -14.20 -12.71 4.41
N GLU A 92 -14.26 -14.02 4.16
CA GLU A 92 -13.17 -14.96 4.48
C GLU A 92 -11.89 -14.66 3.67
N HIS A 93 -12.04 -14.08 2.47
CA HIS A 93 -10.90 -13.67 1.64
C HIS A 93 -10.11 -12.52 2.28
N ARG A 94 -10.77 -11.51 2.86
CA ARG A 94 -10.10 -10.44 3.63
C ARG A 94 -9.41 -11.02 4.86
N ILE A 95 -10.00 -11.98 5.58
CA ILE A 95 -9.33 -12.66 6.70
C ILE A 95 -8.04 -13.33 6.24
N ALA A 96 -8.09 -14.15 5.19
CA ALA A 96 -6.91 -14.85 4.68
C ALA A 96 -5.83 -13.89 4.15
N TYR A 97 -6.24 -12.83 3.45
CA TYR A 97 -5.35 -11.78 2.96
C TYR A 97 -4.61 -11.07 4.09
N VAL A 98 -5.33 -10.57 5.10
CA VAL A 98 -4.73 -9.83 6.22
C VAL A 98 -3.86 -10.74 7.08
N ALA A 99 -4.28 -11.99 7.33
CA ALA A 99 -3.45 -12.97 8.03
C ALA A 99 -2.11 -13.25 7.31
N ALA A 100 -2.13 -13.39 5.97
CA ALA A 100 -0.93 -13.64 5.19
C ALA A 100 0.08 -12.48 5.27
N HIS A 101 -0.41 -11.23 5.19
CA HIS A 101 0.47 -10.06 5.23
C HIS A 101 0.96 -9.71 6.64
N LEU A 102 0.15 -9.93 7.68
CA LEU A 102 0.64 -9.85 9.07
C LEU A 102 1.76 -10.87 9.32
N ASN A 103 1.62 -12.10 8.83
CA ASN A 103 2.67 -13.13 8.93
C ASN A 103 3.92 -12.74 8.13
N ALA A 104 3.78 -12.18 6.93
CA ALA A 104 4.91 -11.69 6.14
C ALA A 104 5.61 -10.48 6.80
N THR A 105 4.83 -9.58 7.42
CA THR A 105 5.35 -8.45 8.19
C THR A 105 6.11 -8.93 9.42
N LYS A 106 5.59 -9.92 10.14
CA LYS A 106 6.33 -10.56 11.25
C LYS A 106 7.62 -11.23 10.77
N ALA A 107 7.57 -12.01 9.68
CA ALA A 107 8.78 -12.63 9.13
C ALA A 107 9.87 -11.59 8.79
N ALA A 108 9.49 -10.44 8.22
CA ALA A 108 10.42 -9.34 7.98
C ALA A 108 11.00 -8.75 9.28
N ILE A 109 10.20 -8.61 10.35
CA ILE A 109 10.68 -8.18 11.68
C ILE A 109 11.65 -9.21 12.27
N ASP A 110 11.31 -10.50 12.19
CA ASP A 110 12.13 -11.61 12.68
C ASP A 110 13.47 -11.70 11.89
N ASP A 111 13.48 -11.35 10.59
CA ASP A 111 14.68 -11.16 9.75
C ASP A 111 15.44 -9.84 10.02
N GLY A 112 15.00 -9.02 10.98
CA GLY A 112 15.68 -7.81 11.42
C GLY A 112 15.27 -6.50 10.71
N VAL A 113 14.20 -6.50 9.91
CA VAL A 113 13.65 -5.27 9.33
C VAL A 113 12.96 -4.43 10.40
N ASN A 114 13.34 -3.16 10.50
CA ASN A 114 12.81 -2.23 11.51
C ASN A 114 11.38 -1.73 11.20
N VAL A 115 10.39 -2.61 11.27
CA VAL A 115 8.97 -2.25 11.07
C VAL A 115 8.37 -1.66 12.34
N GLN A 116 7.81 -0.45 12.24
CA GLN A 116 7.23 0.29 13.38
C GLN A 116 5.72 0.06 13.57
N GLY A 117 5.02 -0.46 12.56
CA GLY A 117 3.59 -0.72 12.64
C GLY A 117 2.99 -1.26 11.33
N TYR A 118 1.74 -1.73 11.44
CA TYR A 118 0.90 -2.22 10.34
C TYR A 118 -0.46 -1.54 10.45
N PHE A 119 -0.93 -0.96 9.35
CA PHE A 119 -2.23 -0.30 9.22
C PHE A 119 -3.04 -1.00 8.14
N LEU A 120 -4.36 -1.07 8.30
CA LEU A 120 -5.21 -1.77 7.33
C LEU A 120 -6.12 -0.78 6.57
N TRP A 121 -6.06 -0.82 5.25
CA TRP A 121 -7.02 -0.18 4.36
C TRP A 121 -8.23 -1.13 4.14
N ALA A 122 -9.43 -0.83 4.61
CA ALA A 122 -9.83 0.32 5.41
C ALA A 122 -10.47 -0.13 6.73
N ALA A 123 -10.54 0.80 7.69
CA ALA A 123 -11.36 0.61 8.89
C ALA A 123 -12.83 0.37 8.51
N PHE A 124 -13.35 1.07 7.50
CA PHE A 124 -14.73 0.98 7.03
C PHE A 124 -14.81 1.12 5.51
N ASP A 125 -15.89 0.63 4.90
CA ASP A 125 -16.16 0.86 3.48
C ASP A 125 -16.20 2.37 3.18
N THR A 126 -15.60 2.77 2.07
CA THR A 126 -15.30 4.17 1.76
C THR A 126 -15.42 4.45 0.26
N PHE A 127 -15.29 5.72 -0.13
CA PHE A 127 -15.19 6.14 -1.52
C PHE A 127 -13.82 5.80 -2.09
N GLU A 128 -13.75 4.85 -3.03
CA GLU A 128 -12.51 4.41 -3.65
C GLU A 128 -12.36 4.97 -5.07
N PHE A 129 -12.06 6.27 -5.16
CA PHE A 129 -11.71 6.98 -6.41
C PHE A 129 -12.62 6.63 -7.60
N GLN A 130 -12.10 5.96 -8.63
CA GLN A 130 -12.84 5.59 -9.85
C GLN A 130 -13.94 4.53 -9.61
N ALA A 131 -13.82 3.72 -8.56
CA ALA A 131 -14.82 2.73 -8.19
C ALA A 131 -15.96 3.32 -7.33
N GLY A 132 -15.78 4.53 -6.80
CA GLY A 132 -16.74 5.16 -5.88
C GLY A 132 -17.07 4.26 -4.69
N TYR A 133 -18.35 4.13 -4.36
CA TYR A 133 -18.85 3.27 -3.26
C TYR A 133 -19.18 1.83 -3.70
N SER A 134 -18.75 1.38 -4.89
CA SER A 134 -19.08 0.04 -5.39
C SER A 134 -18.24 -1.10 -4.79
N GLY A 135 -17.13 -0.76 -4.12
CA GLY A 135 -16.23 -1.73 -3.50
C GLY A 135 -16.47 -1.88 -2.00
N ASN A 136 -16.49 -3.13 -1.53
CA ASN A 136 -16.36 -3.42 -0.10
C ASN A 136 -14.86 -3.61 0.21
N TRP A 137 -14.34 -2.75 1.08
CA TRP A 137 -12.93 -2.63 1.45
C TRP A 137 -12.70 -2.71 2.95
N GLY A 138 -13.74 -2.39 3.74
CA GLY A 138 -13.65 -2.21 5.17
C GLY A 138 -13.57 -3.49 5.99
N LEU A 139 -13.00 -3.37 7.19
CA LEU A 139 -13.35 -4.25 8.30
C LEU A 139 -14.82 -4.04 8.74
N TYR A 140 -15.32 -2.81 8.67
CA TYR A 140 -16.72 -2.48 8.93
C TYR A 140 -17.44 -2.16 7.62
N HIS A 141 -18.51 -2.90 7.35
CA HIS A 141 -19.40 -2.60 6.23
C HIS A 141 -20.18 -1.31 6.52
N ILE A 142 -20.38 -0.47 5.50
CA ILE A 142 -21.24 0.73 5.56
C ILE A 142 -22.49 0.49 4.73
N ASP A 143 -23.66 0.58 5.36
CA ASP A 143 -24.92 0.64 4.61
C ASP A 143 -25.12 2.05 4.02
N PHE A 144 -24.74 2.22 2.75
CA PHE A 144 -24.90 3.46 2.01
C PHE A 144 -26.35 3.75 1.57
N ASN A 145 -27.30 2.82 1.75
CA ASN A 145 -28.71 3.02 1.42
C ASN A 145 -29.56 3.43 2.64
N ASP A 146 -28.99 3.38 3.85
CA ASP A 146 -29.62 3.76 5.12
C ASP A 146 -28.81 4.89 5.81
N THR A 147 -28.64 4.82 7.13
CA THR A 147 -28.10 5.85 8.03
C THR A 147 -26.56 5.90 8.04
N LEU A 148 -25.91 5.37 7.01
CA LEU A 148 -24.46 5.09 6.98
C LEU A 148 -24.04 4.23 8.18
N LYS A 149 -24.85 3.21 8.51
CA LYS A 149 -24.63 2.34 9.67
C LYS A 149 -23.37 1.50 9.50
N ARG A 150 -22.53 1.47 10.55
CA ARG A 150 -21.30 0.66 10.61
C ARG A 150 -21.68 -0.75 11.10
N ILE A 151 -21.36 -1.78 10.32
CA ILE A 151 -21.68 -3.17 10.64
C ILE A 151 -20.37 -3.98 10.66
N PRO A 152 -19.95 -4.57 11.80
CA PRO A 152 -18.70 -5.33 11.87
C PRO A 152 -18.80 -6.62 11.04
N THR A 153 -17.92 -6.74 10.05
CA THR A 153 -17.76 -7.98 9.28
C THR A 153 -17.11 -9.07 10.13
N ASP A 154 -17.09 -10.31 9.65
CA ASP A 154 -16.33 -11.39 10.28
C ASP A 154 -14.81 -11.10 10.27
N ALA A 155 -14.31 -10.32 9.30
CA ALA A 155 -12.93 -9.84 9.30
C ALA A 155 -12.65 -8.86 10.46
N ALA A 156 -13.57 -7.95 10.80
CA ALA A 156 -13.43 -7.09 11.98
C ALA A 156 -13.35 -7.89 13.29
N LYS A 157 -14.22 -8.91 13.43
CA LYS A 157 -14.27 -9.77 14.61
C LYS A 157 -12.99 -10.60 14.73
N TRP A 158 -12.52 -11.17 13.62
CA TRP A 158 -11.27 -11.91 13.55
C TRP A 158 -10.06 -11.03 13.89
N TYR A 159 -9.94 -9.84 13.29
CA TYR A 159 -8.82 -8.91 13.51
C TYR A 159 -8.79 -8.42 14.96
N THR A 160 -9.97 -8.12 15.54
CA THR A 160 -10.10 -7.79 16.97
C THR A 160 -9.61 -8.93 17.85
N LYS A 161 -10.01 -10.18 17.55
CA LYS A 161 -9.56 -11.37 18.31
C LYS A 161 -8.05 -11.58 18.18
N TYR A 162 -7.49 -11.44 16.99
CA TYR A 162 -6.05 -11.55 16.73
C TYR A 162 -5.26 -10.58 17.62
N LEU A 163 -5.60 -9.29 17.60
CA LEU A 163 -4.92 -8.24 18.36
C LEU A 163 -5.08 -8.33 19.89
N THR A 164 -6.18 -8.92 20.38
CA THR A 164 -6.51 -9.02 21.81
C THR A 164 -6.16 -10.36 22.44
N SER A 165 -5.91 -11.41 21.64
CA SER A 165 -5.40 -12.69 22.13
C SER A 165 -3.91 -12.62 22.48
N ASP A 166 -3.45 -13.51 23.37
CA ASP A 166 -2.04 -13.67 23.75
C ASP A 166 -1.15 -14.23 22.62
N LEU A 167 -1.65 -14.35 21.38
CA LEU A 167 -0.90 -14.74 20.17
C LEU A 167 0.10 -13.66 19.70
N ARG A 168 0.51 -12.74 20.58
CA ARG A 168 1.60 -11.79 20.37
C ARG A 168 2.94 -12.49 20.62
N HIS A 169 3.37 -13.28 19.64
CA HIS A 169 4.66 -13.98 19.62
C HIS A 169 5.37 -13.68 18.29
#